data_AF-A0A3D0MFY6-F1
#
_entry.id   AF-A0A3D0MFY6-F1
#
_cell.length_a   1.000
_cell.length_b   1.000
_cell.length_c   1.000
_cell.angle_alpha   90.00
_cell.angle_beta   90.00
_cell.angle_gamma   90.00
#
_symmetry.space_group_name_H-M   'P 1'
#
loop_
_entity.id
_entity.type
_entity.pdbx_description
1 polymer ?
#
loop_
_entity_poly.entity_id
_entity_poly.type
_entity_poly.pdbx_seq_one_letter_code
_entity_poly.pdbx_strand_id
1 'polypeptide(L)'
;MNSFAQTQRSITIGFGPGYASSEIWKDLQSKLVIPTEIVSITAAQRCNPALILLDHHLLREMDFPQWVEEFPEAIFLGTDSLNIDADLILSSTLPYKQTIKLLEMACYQW
;
A
#
# COMPACT_ATOMS: atom_id res chain seq x y z
N MET A 1 32.81 -10.77 -12.36
CA MET A 1 31.97 -9.74 -11.72
C MET A 1 30.83 -9.44 -12.68
N ASN A 2 29.69 -10.13 -12.52
CA ASN A 2 28.50 -9.81 -13.30
C ASN A 2 27.78 -8.68 -12.58
N SER A 3 27.85 -7.49 -13.15
CA SER A 3 27.03 -6.35 -12.76
C SER A 3 25.59 -6.74 -13.05
N PHE A 4 24.87 -7.25 -12.05
CA PHE A 4 23.42 -7.31 -12.12
C PHE A 4 22.95 -5.86 -12.18
N ALA A 5 22.63 -5.39 -13.38
CA ALA A 5 21.77 -4.23 -13.51
C ALA A 5 20.42 -4.64 -12.92
N GLN A 6 20.25 -4.47 -11.61
CA GLN A 6 18.93 -4.43 -10.99
C GLN A 6 18.20 -3.29 -11.69
N THR A 7 17.36 -3.64 -12.65
CA THR A 7 16.38 -2.72 -13.19
C THR A 7 15.52 -2.33 -12.00
N GLN A 8 15.68 -1.09 -11.53
CA GLN A 8 14.88 -0.56 -10.42
C GLN A 8 13.40 -0.70 -10.81
N ARG A 9 12.71 -1.66 -10.20
CA ARG A 9 11.32 -1.96 -10.50
C ARG A 9 10.45 -0.99 -9.72
N SER A 10 9.51 -0.35 -10.40
CA SER A 10 8.51 0.47 -9.73
C SER A 10 7.55 -0.42 -8.94
N ILE A 11 7.09 0.09 -7.81
CA ILE A 11 6.16 -0.57 -6.90
C ILE A 11 4.89 0.26 -6.83
N THR A 12 3.76 -0.40 -7.09
CA THR A 12 2.45 0.19 -6.91
C THR A 12 2.04 0.06 -5.45
N ILE A 13 1.63 1.18 -4.83
CA ILE A 13 0.93 1.19 -3.54
C ILE A 13 -0.53 1.47 -3.83
N GLY A 14 -1.39 0.49 -3.58
CA GLY A 14 -2.84 0.69 -3.59
C GLY A 14 -3.28 1.30 -2.28
N PHE A 15 -4.06 2.39 -2.31
CA PHE A 15 -4.67 2.93 -1.09
C PHE A 15 -6.17 3.17 -1.26
N GLY A 16 -6.95 2.93 -0.20
CA GLY A 16 -8.38 3.21 -0.19
C GLY A 16 -8.71 4.71 -0.21
N PRO A 17 -9.92 5.10 -0.67
CA PRO A 17 -10.33 6.50 -0.85
C PRO A 17 -10.18 7.38 0.39
N GLY A 18 -10.29 6.80 1.60
CA GLY A 18 -10.10 7.50 2.87
C GLY A 18 -8.73 8.14 3.04
N TYR A 19 -7.73 7.76 2.23
CA TYR A 19 -6.39 8.34 2.26
C TYR A 19 -6.07 9.22 1.05
N ALA A 20 -6.99 9.44 0.11
CA ALA A 20 -6.73 10.19 -1.11
C ALA A 20 -6.24 11.63 -0.85
N SER A 21 -6.72 12.27 0.22
CA SER A 21 -6.31 13.61 0.62
C SER A 21 -5.03 13.68 1.46
N SER A 22 -4.36 12.55 1.71
CA SER A 22 -3.16 12.52 2.56
C SER A 22 -1.99 13.25 1.90
N GLU A 23 -1.30 14.09 2.68
CA GLU A 23 -0.14 14.86 2.19
C GLU A 23 1.05 13.95 1.88
N ILE A 24 1.12 12.76 2.49
CA ILE A 24 2.25 11.83 2.32
C ILE A 24 2.52 11.53 0.84
N TRP A 25 1.48 11.49 0.00
CA TRP A 25 1.62 11.13 -1.41
C TRP A 25 2.39 12.18 -2.20
N LYS A 26 2.34 13.44 -1.76
CA LYS A 26 3.07 14.56 -2.38
C LYS A 26 4.53 14.58 -1.94
N ASP A 27 4.81 14.10 -0.74
CA ASP A 27 6.12 14.18 -0.10
C ASP A 27 6.96 12.90 -0.24
N LEU A 28 6.43 11.87 -0.91
CA LEU A 28 7.20 10.72 -1.35
C LEU A 28 8.27 11.14 -2.37
N GLN A 29 9.54 10.95 -2.02
CA GLN A 29 10.65 11.37 -2.88
C GLN A 29 11.03 10.32 -3.91
N SER A 30 10.71 9.05 -3.64
CA SER A 30 11.02 7.93 -4.54
C SER A 30 10.13 7.95 -5.78
N LYS A 31 10.75 8.08 -6.96
CA LYS A 31 10.08 7.93 -8.26
C LYS A 31 9.67 6.49 -8.59
N LEU A 32 10.11 5.53 -7.79
CA LEU A 32 9.78 4.11 -7.96
C LEU A 32 8.48 3.76 -7.26
N VAL A 33 8.01 4.57 -6.31
CA VAL A 33 6.69 4.40 -5.71
C VAL A 33 5.65 5.01 -6.62
N ILE A 34 4.61 4.23 -6.95
CA ILE A 34 3.44 4.68 -7.70
C ILE A 34 2.22 4.58 -6.77
N PRO A 35 1.89 5.65 -6.03
CA PRO A 35 0.67 5.70 -5.23
C PRO A 35 -0.54 5.68 -6.17
N THR A 36 -1.45 4.74 -5.95
CA THR A 36 -2.64 4.55 -6.76
C THR A 36 -3.85 4.42 -5.86
N GLU A 37 -4.80 5.33 -5.99
CA GLU A 37 -6.10 5.19 -5.33
C GLU A 37 -6.83 4.00 -5.94
N ILE A 38 -7.27 3.08 -5.09
CA ILE A 38 -8.10 1.94 -5.47
C ILE A 38 -9.46 2.11 -4.83
N VAL A 39 -10.50 2.20 -5.66
CA VAL A 39 -11.88 2.40 -5.22
C VAL A 39 -12.70 1.11 -5.21
N SER A 40 -12.10 0.00 -5.67
CA SER A 40 -12.69 -1.34 -5.72
C SER A 40 -11.64 -2.43 -5.93
N ILE A 41 -12.02 -3.70 -5.75
CA ILE A 41 -11.18 -4.87 -6.03
C ILE A 41 -10.75 -4.91 -7.50
N THR A 42 -11.66 -4.60 -8.43
CA THR A 42 -11.33 -4.57 -9.87
C THR A 42 -10.27 -3.52 -10.18
N ALA A 43 -10.28 -2.37 -9.47
CA ALA A 43 -9.22 -1.38 -9.60
C ALA A 43 -7.89 -1.92 -9.07
N ALA A 44 -7.90 -2.60 -7.92
CA ALA A 44 -6.72 -3.21 -7.33
C ALA A 44 -6.13 -4.33 -8.22
N GLN A 45 -6.95 -5.21 -8.79
CA GLN A 45 -6.50 -6.27 -9.70
C GLN A 45 -5.81 -5.71 -10.96
N ARG A 46 -6.25 -4.55 -11.46
CA ARG A 46 -5.64 -3.92 -12.64
C ARG A 46 -4.25 -3.36 -12.36
N CYS A 47 -4.01 -2.84 -11.15
CA CYS A 47 -2.73 -2.23 -10.81
C CYS A 47 -1.79 -3.17 -10.03
N ASN A 48 -2.28 -4.34 -9.60
CA ASN A 48 -1.58 -5.39 -8.88
C ASN A 48 -0.60 -4.82 -7.82
N PRO A 49 -1.14 -4.11 -6.81
CA PRO A 49 -0.34 -3.40 -5.83
C PRO A 49 0.47 -4.36 -4.98
N ALA A 50 1.70 -3.96 -4.66
CA ALA A 50 2.55 -4.75 -3.78
C ALA A 50 2.36 -4.37 -2.30
N LEU A 51 1.85 -3.16 -2.04
CA LEU A 51 1.34 -2.75 -0.73
C LEU A 51 -0.10 -2.27 -0.89
N ILE A 52 -0.99 -2.69 0.00
CA ILE A 52 -2.39 -2.29 0.02
C ILE A 52 -2.70 -1.64 1.37
N LEU A 53 -3.01 -0.34 1.34
CA LEU A 53 -3.51 0.39 2.50
C LEU A 53 -5.04 0.37 2.48
N LEU A 54 -5.62 -0.49 3.31
CA LEU A 54 -7.06 -0.68 3.41
C LEU A 54 -7.71 0.46 4.21
N ASP A 55 -8.96 0.75 3.87
CA ASP A 55 -9.85 1.63 4.62
C ASP A 55 -11.24 1.00 4.78
N HIS A 56 -12.13 1.69 5.48
CA HIS A 56 -13.50 1.23 5.65
C HIS A 56 -14.30 1.17 4.33
N HIS A 57 -13.91 1.91 3.29
CA HIS A 57 -14.60 1.84 2.00
C HIS A 57 -14.32 0.50 1.32
N LEU A 58 -13.05 0.11 1.21
CA LEU A 58 -12.65 -1.16 0.61
C LEU A 58 -13.14 -2.37 1.40
N LEU A 59 -13.13 -2.29 2.74
CA LEU A 59 -13.61 -3.36 3.61
C LEU A 59 -15.15 -3.52 3.60
N ARG A 60 -15.90 -2.56 3.04
CA ARG A 60 -17.34 -2.74 2.80
C ARG A 60 -17.64 -3.55 1.55
N GLU A 61 -16.73 -3.53 0.57
CA GLU A 61 -16.91 -4.27 -0.68
C GLU A 61 -16.49 -5.73 -0.54
N MET A 62 -15.42 -5.99 0.22
CA MET A 62 -14.85 -7.31 0.44
C MET A 62 -14.19 -7.37 1.80
N ASP A 63 -14.40 -8.47 2.51
CA ASP A 63 -13.82 -8.65 3.85
C ASP A 63 -12.30 -8.87 3.77
N PHE A 64 -11.62 -8.66 4.90
CA PHE A 64 -10.16 -8.74 4.93
C PHE A 64 -9.60 -10.12 4.52
N PRO A 65 -10.16 -11.27 4.98
CA PRO A 65 -9.70 -12.59 4.50
C PRO A 65 -9.75 -12.75 2.98
N GLN A 66 -10.83 -12.28 2.34
CA GLN A 66 -10.94 -12.32 0.88
C GLN A 66 -9.89 -11.42 0.18
N TRP A 67 -9.56 -10.26 0.76
CA TRP A 67 -8.48 -9.43 0.25
C TRP A 67 -7.13 -10.18 0.26
N VAL A 68 -6.83 -10.91 1.34
CA VAL A 68 -5.61 -11.72 1.46
C VAL A 68 -5.59 -12.86 0.45
N GLU A 69 -6.74 -13.51 0.19
CA GLU A 69 -6.86 -14.56 -0.83
C GLU A 69 -6.64 -14.02 -2.25
N GLU A 70 -7.16 -12.84 -2.57
CA GLU A 70 -7.04 -12.22 -3.89
C GLU A 70 -5.65 -11.64 -4.16
N PHE A 71 -4.96 -11.14 -3.12
CA PHE A 71 -3.63 -10.54 -3.23
C PHE A 71 -2.63 -11.17 -2.25
N PRO A 72 -2.27 -12.46 -2.44
CA PRO A 72 -1.46 -13.20 -1.47
C PRO A 72 -0.01 -12.71 -1.33
N GLU A 73 0.49 -11.97 -2.34
CA GLU A 73 1.84 -11.43 -2.35
C GLU A 73 1.90 -9.96 -1.89
N ALA A 74 0.75 -9.34 -1.62
CA ALA A 74 0.68 -7.96 -1.17
C ALA A 74 0.88 -7.85 0.34
N ILE A 75 1.54 -6.79 0.78
CA ILE A 75 1.63 -6.42 2.19
C ILE A 75 0.45 -5.51 2.52
N PHE A 76 -0.35 -5.91 3.51
CA PHE A 76 -1.52 -5.16 3.95
C PHE A 76 -1.19 -4.21 5.09
N LEU A 77 -1.54 -2.95 4.89
CA LEU A 77 -1.47 -1.90 5.89
C LEU A 77 -2.89 -1.54 6.33
N GLY A 78 -3.10 -1.44 7.64
CA GLY A 78 -4.35 -0.96 8.23
C GLY A 78 -4.09 0.04 9.34
N THR A 79 -5.09 0.84 9.68
CA THR A 79 -5.07 1.63 10.94
C THR A 79 -5.75 0.83 12.05
N ASP A 80 -5.42 1.13 13.30
CA ASP A 80 -6.06 0.56 14.48
C ASP A 80 -7.61 0.67 14.46
N SER A 81 -8.15 1.69 13.79
CA SER A 81 -9.58 1.92 13.61
C SER A 81 -10.28 0.86 12.76
N LEU A 82 -9.55 0.12 11.92
CA LEU A 82 -10.14 -0.92 11.07
C LEU A 82 -10.41 -2.21 11.83
N ASN A 83 -9.72 -2.44 12.96
CA ASN A 83 -9.84 -3.67 13.76
C ASN A 83 -9.70 -4.95 12.92
N ILE A 84 -8.69 -4.96 12.03
CA ILE A 84 -8.31 -6.11 11.20
C ILE A 84 -6.90 -6.58 11.58
N ASP A 85 -6.57 -7.83 11.27
CA ASP A 85 -5.24 -8.42 11.50
C ASP A 85 -4.35 -8.26 10.25
N ALA A 86 -4.10 -7.00 9.85
CA ALA A 86 -3.23 -6.69 8.71
C ALA A 86 -1.75 -6.90 9.06
N ASP A 87 -0.89 -7.10 8.05
CA ASP A 87 0.55 -7.33 8.23
C ASP A 87 1.23 -6.21 9.02
N LEU A 88 0.73 -4.97 8.87
CA LEU A 88 1.13 -3.85 9.70
C LEU A 88 -0.06 -2.98 10.10
N ILE A 89 -0.21 -2.81 11.42
CA ILE A 89 -1.17 -1.87 12.01
C ILE A 89 -0.48 -0.55 12.36
N LEU A 90 -0.99 0.51 11.76
CA LEU A 90 -0.62 1.88 11.99
C LEU A 90 -1.54 2.46 13.07
N SER A 91 -1.06 3.45 13.84
CA SER A 91 -1.94 4.16 14.77
C SER A 91 -3.13 4.79 14.04
N SER A 92 -4.17 5.19 14.77
CA SER A 92 -5.41 5.84 14.30
C SER A 92 -5.26 6.95 13.28
N THR A 93 -4.05 7.48 13.14
CA THR A 93 -3.62 8.27 11.99
C THR A 93 -2.38 7.66 11.35
N LEU A 94 -2.32 7.73 10.02
CA LEU A 94 -1.16 7.40 9.20
C LEU A 94 0.06 8.25 9.64
N PRO A 95 1.06 7.69 10.37
CA PRO A 95 2.11 8.49 10.98
C PRO A 95 3.05 9.05 9.92
N TYR A 96 2.90 10.33 9.60
CA TYR A 96 3.53 10.98 8.45
C TYR A 96 5.00 10.58 8.18
N LYS A 97 5.89 10.79 9.16
CA LYS A 97 7.34 10.55 8.99
C LYS A 97 7.68 9.06 8.86
N GLN A 98 7.03 8.20 9.62
CA GLN A 98 7.27 6.76 9.62
C GLN A 98 6.70 6.13 8.36
N THR A 99 5.53 6.58 7.92
CA THR A 99 4.91 6.13 6.67
C THR A 99 5.79 6.47 5.48
N ILE A 100 6.24 7.73 5.33
CA ILE A 100 7.14 8.10 4.22
C ILE A 100 8.38 7.18 4.21
N LYS A 101 9.04 7.02 5.36
CA LYS A 101 10.21 6.14 5.47
C LYS A 101 9.91 4.69 5.09
N LEU A 102 8.79 4.14 5.55
CA LEU A 102 8.40 2.76 5.27
C LEU A 102 8.11 2.55 3.79
N LEU A 103 7.37 3.48 3.18
CA LEU A 103 7.05 3.42 1.76
C LEU A 103 8.31 3.59 0.89
N GLU A 104 9.25 4.45 1.29
CA GLU A 104 10.55 4.57 0.62
C GLU A 104 11.42 3.31 0.81
N MET A 105 11.39 2.70 2.00
CA MET A 105 12.09 1.44 2.28
C MET A 105 11.60 0.28 1.42
N ALA A 106 10.30 0.23 1.09
CA ALA A 106 9.75 -0.78 0.19
C ALA A 106 10.45 -0.77 -1.18
N CYS A 107 10.96 0.37 -1.65
CA CYS A 107 11.72 0.48 -2.89
C CYS A 107 13.14 -0.08 -2.85
N TYR A 108 13.72 -0.28 -1.68
CA TYR A 108 15.11 -0.71 -1.54
C TYR A 108 15.26 -2.23 -1.34
N GLN A 109 14.17 -2.94 -1.05
CA GLN A 109 14.18 -4.38 -0.75
C GLN A 109 13.58 -5.25 -1.89
N TRP A 110 12.93 -4.63 -2.88
CA TRP A 110 12.44 -5.28 -4.10
C TRP A 110 13.34 -4.97 -5.31
#